data_AF-A0A455UJZ2-F1
#
_entry.id   AF-A0A455UJZ2-F1
#
_cell.length_a   1.000
_cell.length_b   1.000
_cell.length_c   1.000
_cell.angle_alpha   90.00
_cell.angle_beta   90.00
_cell.angle_gamma   90.00
#
_symmetry.space_group_name_H-M   'P 1'
#
loop_
_entity.id
_entity.type
_entity.pdbx_description
1 polymer ?
#
loop_
_entity_poly.entity_id
_entity_poly.type
_entity_poly.pdbx_seq_one_letter_code
_entity_poly.pdbx_strand_id
1 'polypeptide(L)'
;MIDPFRVAETPSMSVRPNVRPAGHKPPFWRDRAKRALIFQIILVAVVAAFLIYIIGNTQANLNARGITTGFGFLGNTAGFGIGQTLIEYSSQSTYGRTFVIGLLNTLLVGGWGIGCFDYWFYRRYRAAITQLADR
;
A
#
# COMPACT_ATOMS: atom_id res chain seq x y z
N MET A 1 74.07 15.55 -38.01
CA MET A 1 73.37 16.84 -37.94
C MET A 1 71.99 16.55 -37.37
N ILE A 2 71.80 16.73 -36.05
CA ILE A 2 70.56 16.43 -35.32
C ILE A 2 69.75 17.72 -35.26
N ASP A 3 68.50 17.67 -35.69
CA ASP A 3 67.63 18.84 -35.82
C ASP A 3 67.10 19.27 -34.43
N PRO A 4 67.50 20.42 -33.88
CA PRO A 4 67.21 20.79 -32.49
C PRO A 4 65.75 21.25 -32.24
N PHE A 5 64.89 21.27 -33.27
CA PHE A 5 63.51 21.78 -33.19
C PHE A 5 62.42 20.79 -33.62
N ARG A 6 62.65 19.47 -33.47
CA ARG A 6 61.58 18.49 -33.70
C ARG A 6 60.59 18.50 -32.53
N VAL A 7 59.61 19.41 -32.58
CA VAL A 7 58.44 19.41 -31.69
C VAL A 7 57.77 18.04 -31.81
N ALA A 8 57.68 17.30 -30.71
CA ALA A 8 56.95 16.05 -30.68
C ALA A 8 55.48 16.37 -30.99
N GLU A 9 55.05 16.07 -32.22
CA GLU A 9 53.63 16.07 -32.57
C GLU A 9 52.94 15.10 -31.61
N THR A 10 52.24 15.67 -30.63
CA THR A 10 51.41 14.87 -29.73
C THR A 10 50.36 14.21 -30.61
N PRO A 11 50.24 12.87 -30.60
CA PRO A 11 49.21 12.20 -31.37
C PRO A 11 47.88 12.83 -30.99
N SER A 12 47.21 13.47 -31.95
CA SER A 12 45.92 14.08 -31.70
C SER A 12 44.97 12.95 -31.29
N MET A 13 44.71 12.84 -29.99
CA MET A 13 43.70 11.96 -29.43
C MET A 13 42.37 12.44 -29.98
N SER A 14 41.99 11.90 -31.15
CA SER A 14 40.68 12.11 -31.74
C SER A 14 39.66 11.62 -30.72
N VAL A 15 39.05 12.56 -30.00
CA VAL A 15 37.92 12.28 -29.12
C VAL A 15 36.80 11.80 -30.04
N ARG A 16 36.71 10.48 -30.22
CA ARG A 16 35.61 9.89 -30.97
C ARG A 16 34.34 10.26 -30.20
N PRO A 17 33.38 10.95 -30.81
CA PRO A 17 32.11 11.19 -30.16
C PRO A 17 31.54 9.82 -29.78
N ASN A 18 31.30 9.61 -28.48
CA ASN A 18 30.67 8.40 -27.99
C ASN A 18 29.19 8.46 -28.36
N VAL A 19 28.89 8.16 -29.62
CA VAL A 19 27.52 8.03 -30.12
C VAL A 19 27.02 6.68 -29.62
N ARG A 20 26.47 6.68 -28.40
CA ARG A 20 25.73 5.51 -27.91
C ARG A 20 24.57 5.31 -28.89
N PRO A 21 24.43 4.15 -29.55
CA PRO A 21 23.26 3.89 -30.37
C PRO A 21 22.03 4.07 -29.49
N ALA A 22 21.07 4.89 -29.94
CA ALA A 22 19.83 5.10 -29.22
C ALA A 22 19.22 3.73 -28.91
N GLY A 23 19.13 3.39 -27.63
CA GLY A 23 18.73 2.06 -27.18
C GLY A 23 17.39 1.68 -27.78
N HIS A 24 17.35 0.53 -28.45
CA HIS A 24 16.14 -0.02 -29.03
C HIS A 24 15.11 -0.21 -27.91
N LYS A 25 14.02 0.58 -27.93
CA LYS A 25 12.92 0.42 -26.96
C LYS A 25 12.43 -1.03 -27.08
N PRO A 26 12.43 -1.84 -26.00
CA PRO A 26 11.99 -3.21 -26.11
C PRO A 26 10.54 -3.24 -26.61
N PRO A 27 10.17 -4.21 -27.46
CA PRO A 27 8.81 -4.32 -27.98
C PRO A 27 7.79 -4.27 -26.82
N PHE A 28 6.64 -3.65 -27.05
CA PHE A 28 5.58 -3.44 -26.04
C PHE A 28 5.25 -4.70 -25.22
N TRP A 29 5.33 -5.87 -25.84
CA TRP A 29 5.05 -7.21 -25.27
C TRP A 29 6.17 -7.77 -24.38
N ARG A 30 7.39 -7.26 -24.50
CA ARG A 30 8.58 -7.70 -23.73
C ARG A 30 8.92 -6.76 -22.57
N ASP A 31 8.17 -5.67 -22.43
CA ASP A 31 8.29 -4.74 -21.31
C ASP A 31 7.75 -5.38 -20.01
N ARG A 32 8.63 -5.50 -19.01
CA ARG A 32 8.33 -6.16 -17.73
C ARG A 32 7.23 -5.42 -16.96
N ALA A 33 7.20 -4.09 -17.05
CA ALA A 33 6.23 -3.27 -16.32
C ALA A 33 4.81 -3.44 -16.89
N LYS A 34 4.67 -3.50 -18.21
CA LYS A 34 3.36 -3.67 -18.88
C LYS A 34 2.79 -5.05 -18.66
N ARG A 35 3.62 -6.09 -18.72
CA ARG A 35 3.19 -7.45 -18.43
C ARG A 35 2.75 -7.61 -16.97
N ALA A 36 3.47 -7.00 -16.02
CA ALA A 36 3.07 -6.99 -14.61
C ALA A 36 1.71 -6.32 -14.41
N LEU A 37 1.48 -5.16 -15.05
CA LEU A 37 0.21 -4.45 -14.99
C LEU A 37 -0.95 -5.28 -15.57
N ILE A 38 -0.74 -5.95 -16.70
CA ILE A 38 -1.75 -6.84 -17.31
C ILE A 38 -2.13 -7.97 -16.35
N PHE A 39 -1.15 -8.66 -15.76
CA PHE A 39 -1.43 -9.72 -14.80
C PHE A 39 -2.13 -9.22 -13.54
N GLN A 40 -1.80 -8.02 -13.06
CA GLN A 40 -2.48 -7.42 -11.92
C GLN A 40 -3.94 -7.10 -12.23
N ILE A 41 -4.22 -6.52 -13.41
CA ILE A 41 -5.60 -6.25 -13.86
C ILE A 41 -6.38 -7.56 -14.01
N ILE A 42 -5.79 -8.58 -14.64
CA ILE A 42 -6.41 -9.90 -14.78
C ILE A 42 -6.70 -10.50 -13.41
N LEU A 43 -5.74 -10.46 -12.49
CA LEU A 43 -5.93 -10.98 -11.13
C LEU A 43 -7.08 -10.27 -10.42
N VAL A 44 -7.11 -8.93 -10.45
CA VAL A 44 -8.20 -8.15 -9.86
C VAL A 44 -9.54 -8.50 -10.52
N ALA A 45 -9.59 -8.63 -11.83
CA ALA A 45 -10.81 -9.01 -12.56
C ALA A 45 -11.28 -10.42 -12.18
N VAL A 46 -10.37 -11.40 -12.08
CA VAL A 46 -10.67 -12.77 -11.68
C VAL A 46 -11.18 -12.81 -10.24
N VAL A 47 -10.52 -12.10 -9.32
CA VAL A 47 -10.95 -12.02 -7.91
C VAL A 47 -12.33 -11.35 -7.81
N ALA A 48 -12.55 -10.24 -8.52
CA ALA A 48 -13.85 -9.58 -8.53
C ALA A 48 -14.95 -10.49 -9.09
N ALA A 49 -14.70 -11.17 -10.21
CA ALA A 49 -15.64 -12.12 -10.80
C ALA A 49 -15.94 -13.28 -9.85
N PHE A 50 -14.92 -13.83 -9.19
CA PHE A 50 -15.07 -14.90 -8.20
C PHE A 50 -15.91 -14.44 -6.99
N LEU A 51 -15.65 -13.24 -6.47
CA LEU A 51 -16.44 -12.67 -5.38
C LEU A 51 -17.89 -12.45 -5.80
N ILE A 52 -18.14 -11.86 -6.97
CA ILE A 52 -19.50 -11.67 -7.50
C ILE A 52 -20.22 -13.02 -7.62
N TYR A 53 -19.55 -14.04 -8.15
CA TYR A 53 -20.10 -15.38 -8.30
C TYR A 53 -20.46 -16.01 -6.95
N ILE A 54 -19.56 -15.96 -5.97
CA ILE A 54 -19.81 -16.52 -4.64
C ILE A 54 -20.91 -15.75 -3.92
N ILE A 55 -20.87 -14.41 -3.93
CA ILE A 55 -21.87 -13.57 -3.26
C ILE A 55 -23.26 -13.84 -3.86
N GLY A 56 -23.37 -13.86 -5.20
CA GLY A 56 -24.64 -14.16 -5.88
C GLY A 56 -25.17 -15.55 -5.55
N ASN A 57 -24.31 -16.58 -5.60
CA ASN A 57 -24.70 -17.94 -5.21
C ASN A 57 -25.11 -18.01 -3.74
N THR A 58 -24.35 -17.36 -2.86
CA THR A 58 -24.59 -17.37 -1.41
C THR A 58 -25.93 -16.70 -1.10
N GLN A 59 -26.19 -15.52 -1.66
CA GLN A 59 -27.48 -14.84 -1.52
C GLN A 59 -28.65 -15.68 -2.06
N ALA A 60 -28.49 -16.31 -3.23
CA ALA A 60 -29.53 -17.19 -3.78
C ALA A 60 -29.82 -18.38 -2.86
N ASN A 61 -28.78 -19.01 -2.30
CA ASN A 61 -28.90 -20.11 -1.36
C ASN A 61 -29.49 -19.69 -0.01
N LEU A 62 -29.21 -18.46 0.44
CA LEU A 62 -29.69 -17.93 1.73
C LEU A 62 -31.13 -17.43 1.64
N ASN A 63 -31.51 -16.80 0.52
CA ASN A 63 -32.89 -16.42 0.22
C ASN A 63 -33.79 -17.67 0.15
N ALA A 64 -33.32 -18.76 -0.48
CA ALA A 64 -34.03 -20.03 -0.49
C ALA A 64 -34.21 -20.65 0.90
N ARG A 65 -33.40 -20.24 1.89
CA ARG A 65 -33.44 -20.69 3.30
C ARG A 65 -34.07 -19.68 4.24
N GLY A 66 -34.62 -18.57 3.72
CA GLY A 66 -35.24 -17.50 4.53
C GLY A 66 -34.24 -16.71 5.40
N ILE A 67 -32.94 -16.82 5.15
CA ILE A 67 -31.91 -16.09 5.90
C ILE A 67 -31.64 -14.77 5.18
N THR A 68 -32.15 -13.67 5.73
CA THR A 68 -31.80 -12.31 5.26
C THR A 68 -30.36 -11.98 5.61
N THR A 69 -29.43 -12.32 4.72
CA THR A 69 -28.03 -11.88 4.80
C THR A 69 -27.80 -10.59 4.03
N GLY A 70 -27.05 -9.65 4.60
CA GLY A 70 -26.76 -8.35 3.99
C GLY A 70 -26.43 -7.31 5.06
N PHE A 71 -26.36 -6.03 4.69
CA PHE A 71 -26.12 -4.92 5.62
C PHE A 71 -27.40 -4.36 6.27
N GLY A 72 -28.56 -4.97 6.02
CA GLY A 72 -29.84 -4.53 6.59
C GLY A 72 -29.86 -4.52 8.12
N PHE A 73 -29.05 -5.37 8.77
CA PHE A 73 -28.88 -5.35 10.22
C PHE A 73 -28.28 -4.04 10.74
N LEU A 74 -27.50 -3.30 9.94
CA LEU A 74 -26.91 -2.03 10.35
C LEU A 74 -27.96 -0.95 10.64
N GLY A 75 -29.16 -1.06 10.05
CA GLY A 75 -30.30 -0.18 10.31
C GLY A 75 -31.19 -0.63 11.47
N ASN A 76 -31.02 -1.87 11.94
CA ASN A 76 -31.79 -2.39 13.07
C ASN A 76 -31.26 -1.83 14.39
N THR A 77 -32.17 -1.61 15.34
CA THR A 77 -31.86 -1.18 16.70
C THR A 77 -31.04 -2.24 17.42
N ALA A 78 -29.90 -1.87 18.00
CA ALA A 78 -28.99 -2.84 18.61
C ALA A 78 -29.59 -3.54 19.84
N GLY A 79 -30.45 -2.86 20.61
CA GLY A 79 -31.19 -3.48 21.72
C GLY A 79 -30.34 -3.93 22.93
N PHE A 80 -29.01 -3.88 22.85
CA PHE A 80 -28.08 -4.10 23.96
C PHE A 80 -27.25 -2.84 24.28
N GLY A 81 -26.99 -2.63 25.56
CA GLY A 81 -26.13 -1.56 26.06
C GLY A 81 -24.65 -1.92 25.92
N ILE A 82 -23.81 -0.95 25.53
CA ILE A 82 -22.36 -1.12 25.41
C ILE A 82 -21.71 -0.32 26.52
N GLY A 83 -20.93 -0.99 27.38
CA GLY A 83 -20.38 -0.39 28.60
C GLY A 83 -19.27 0.65 28.39
N GLN A 84 -18.65 0.72 27.20
CA GLN A 84 -17.59 1.70 26.92
C GLN A 84 -17.86 2.42 25.58
N THR A 85 -18.19 3.71 25.65
CA THR A 85 -18.61 4.51 24.50
C THR A 85 -17.86 5.85 24.52
N LEU A 86 -17.12 6.18 23.45
CA LEU A 86 -16.44 7.48 23.32
C LEU A 86 -17.39 8.63 22.94
N ILE A 87 -18.62 8.30 22.55
CA ILE A 87 -19.70 9.21 22.15
C ILE A 87 -20.97 8.70 22.84
N GLU A 88 -21.87 9.59 23.27
CA GLU A 88 -23.17 9.22 23.85
C GLU A 88 -23.89 8.19 22.97
N TYR A 89 -24.07 7.01 23.55
CA TYR A 89 -24.75 5.87 22.95
C TYR A 89 -25.96 5.53 23.81
N SER A 90 -27.12 5.41 23.17
CA SER A 90 -28.33 4.88 23.79
C SER A 90 -28.69 3.56 23.11
N SER A 91 -29.33 2.65 23.85
CA SER A 91 -29.78 1.32 23.38
C SER A 91 -30.74 1.36 22.18
N GLN A 92 -31.22 2.56 21.82
CA GLN A 92 -32.03 2.82 20.62
C GLN A 92 -31.18 3.08 19.36
N SER A 93 -29.84 3.09 19.48
CA SER A 93 -28.95 3.30 18.34
C SER A 93 -28.87 2.07 17.46
N THR A 94 -28.68 2.28 16.16
CA THR A 94 -28.60 1.19 15.19
C THR A 94 -27.24 0.48 15.27
N TYR A 95 -27.19 -0.80 14.87
CA TYR A 95 -25.93 -1.57 14.80
C TYR A 95 -24.85 -0.87 13.95
N GLY A 96 -25.25 -0.09 12.94
CA GLY A 96 -24.32 0.71 12.14
C GLY A 96 -23.60 1.78 12.94
N ARG A 97 -24.30 2.48 13.84
CA ARG A 97 -23.68 3.50 14.71
C ARG A 97 -22.71 2.84 15.70
N THR A 98 -23.09 1.69 16.26
CA THR A 98 -22.22 0.88 17.13
C THR A 98 -20.92 0.47 16.44
N PHE A 99 -21.01 -0.02 15.20
CA PHE A 99 -19.85 -0.43 14.42
C PHE A 99 -18.87 0.74 14.20
N VAL A 100 -19.39 1.92 13.84
CA VAL A 100 -18.58 3.13 13.65
C VAL A 100 -17.89 3.55 14.95
N ILE A 101 -18.60 3.51 16.08
CA ILE A 101 -18.01 3.82 17.39
C ILE A 101 -16.85 2.86 17.70
N GLY A 102 -17.03 1.56 17.48
CA GLY A 102 -15.97 0.56 17.66
C GLY A 102 -14.77 0.80 16.75
N LEU A 103 -15.01 1.07 15.47
CA LEU A 103 -13.96 1.37 14.49
C LEU A 103 -13.15 2.62 14.90
N LEU A 104 -13.82 3.69 15.33
CA LEU A 104 -13.16 4.90 15.80
C LEU A 104 -12.29 4.64 17.03
N ASN A 105 -12.73 3.77 17.94
CA ASN A 105 -11.93 3.38 19.10
C ASN A 105 -10.66 2.62 18.69
N THR A 106 -10.78 1.64 17.78
CA THR A 106 -9.60 0.93 17.25
C THR A 106 -8.63 1.86 16.52
N LEU A 107 -9.13 2.80 15.72
CA LEU A 107 -8.30 3.78 15.03
C LEU A 107 -7.62 4.73 16.00
N LEU A 108 -8.31 5.15 17.06
CA LEU A 108 -7.72 5.99 18.10
C LEU A 108 -6.58 5.25 18.80
N VAL A 109 -6.86 4.08 19.38
CA VAL A 109 -5.86 3.29 20.12
C VAL A 109 -4.71 2.86 19.22
N GLY A 110 -5.00 2.45 17.98
CA GLY A 110 -4.00 2.09 16.99
C GLY A 110 -3.12 3.28 16.59
N GLY A 111 -3.73 4.45 16.36
CA GLY A 111 -3.01 5.68 16.03
C GLY A 111 -2.08 6.14 17.16
N TRP A 112 -2.57 6.15 18.40
CA TRP A 112 -1.76 6.44 19.58
C TRP A 112 -0.65 5.42 19.79
N GLY A 113 -0.94 4.13 19.60
CA GLY A 113 0.04 3.05 19.73
C GLY A 113 1.17 3.18 18.71
N ILE A 114 0.84 3.35 17.43
CA ILE A 114 1.83 3.51 16.35
C ILE A 114 2.64 4.79 16.58
N GLY A 115 1.99 5.93 16.87
CA GLY A 115 2.69 7.20 17.07
C GLY A 115 3.61 7.20 18.29
N CYS A 116 3.14 6.65 19.42
CA CYS A 116 3.95 6.55 20.63
C CYS A 116 5.11 5.56 20.47
N PHE A 117 4.87 4.42 19.81
CA PHE A 117 5.91 3.45 19.50
C PHE A 117 6.99 4.05 18.59
N ASP A 118 6.59 4.70 17.50
CA ASP A 118 7.52 5.29 16.53
C ASP A 118 8.34 6.42 17.15
N TYR A 119 7.71 7.27 17.98
CA TYR A 119 8.41 8.33 18.71
C TYR A 119 9.39 7.78 19.75
N TRP A 120 8.96 6.82 20.58
CA TRP A 120 9.81 6.18 21.58
C TRP A 120 10.99 5.46 20.91
N PHE A 121 10.72 4.72 19.84
CA PHE A 121 11.72 3.99 19.08
C PHE A 121 12.72 4.95 18.43
N TYR A 122 12.26 6.01 17.75
CA TYR A 122 13.12 7.04 17.16
C TYR A 122 14.04 7.68 18.21
N ARG A 123 13.50 8.05 19.38
CA ARG A 123 14.29 8.65 20.46
C ARG A 123 15.33 7.69 21.01
N ARG A 124 14.97 6.41 21.19
CA ARG A 124 15.86 5.36 21.70
C ARG A 124 16.95 4.99 20.69
N TYR A 125 16.59 4.89 19.42
CA TYR A 125 17.47 4.60 18.29
C TYR A 125 18.49 5.74 18.10
N ARG A 126 18.03 6.99 18.13
CA ARG A 126 18.89 8.17 18.07
C ARG A 126 19.91 8.19 19.21
N ALA A 127 19.49 7.93 20.44
CA ALA A 127 20.39 7.89 21.60
C ALA A 127 21.44 6.76 21.49
N ALA A 128 21.08 5.61 20.91
CA ALA A 128 22.01 4.51 20.68
C ALA A 128 23.06 4.85 19.60
N ILE A 129 22.68 5.55 18.52
CA ILE A 129 23.62 5.99 17.48
C ILE A 129 24.62 7.00 18.04
N THR A 130 24.19 7.98 18.83
CA THR A 130 25.10 8.97 19.40
C THR A 130 26.18 8.32 20.28
N GLN A 131 25.83 7.30 21.07
CA GLN A 131 26.82 6.57 21.88
C GLN A 131 27.81 5.75 21.05
N LEU A 132 27.45 5.34 19.83
CA LEU A 132 28.34 4.64 18.90
C LEU A 132 29.23 5.61 18.12
N ALA A 133 28.79 6.86 17.93
CA ALA A 133 29.59 7.89 17.28
C ALA A 133 30.65 8.49 18.22
N ASP A 134 30.39 8.46 19.54
CA ASP A 134 31.30 8.95 20.58
C ASP A 134 32.29 7.88 21.09
N ARG A 135 32.24 6.64 20.57
CA ARG A 135 33.19 5.55 20.87
C ARG A 135 34.18 5.35 19.74
#